data_AF-Q94FX9-F1
#
_entry.id   AF-Q94FX9-F1
#
_cell.length_a   1.000
_cell.length_b   1.000
_cell.length_c   1.000
_cell.angle_alpha   90.00
_cell.angle_beta   90.00
_cell.angle_gamma   90.00
#
_symmetry.space_group_name_H-M   'P 1'
#
loop_
_entity.id
_entity.type
_entity.pdbx_description
1 polymer ?
#
loop_
_entity_poly.entity_id
_entity_poly.type
_entity_poly.pdbx_seq_one_letter_code
_entity_poly.pdbx_strand_id
1 'polypeptide(L)' 'KRSRILLRFADLIEKHNDELAALETWDNGKPYEQAAQIEVPMVARLMRYYAGWAD' A
#
# COMPACT_ATOMS: atom_id res chain seq x y z
N LYS A 1 -13.07 6.57 -14.69
CA LYS A 1 -13.38 7.26 -13.37
C LYS A 1 -12.85 6.49 -12.16
N ARG A 2 -12.93 5.14 -12.18
CA ARG A 2 -12.47 4.26 -11.10
C ARG A 2 -10.94 4.23 -10.98
N SER A 3 -10.23 4.22 -12.12
CA SER A 3 -8.77 4.33 -12.19
C SER A 3 -8.19 5.44 -11.32
N ARG A 4 -8.74 6.66 -11.40
CA ARG A 4 -8.30 7.81 -10.60
C ARG A 4 -8.45 7.59 -9.08
N ILE A 5 -9.49 6.87 -8.64
CA ILE A 5 -9.68 6.55 -7.22
C ILE A 5 -8.59 5.58 -6.76
N LEU A 6 -8.31 4.53 -7.55
CA LEU A 6 -7.27 3.55 -7.25
C LEU A 6 -5.87 4.18 -7.22
N LEU A 7 -5.57 5.10 -8.15
CA LEU A 7 -4.32 5.86 -8.13
C LEU A 7 -4.21 6.71 -6.86
N ARG A 8 -5.28 7.42 -6.50
CA ARG A 8 -5.29 8.22 -5.27
C ARG A 8 -5.15 7.36 -4.02
N PHE A 9 -5.73 6.16 -4.02
CA PHE A 9 -5.58 5.22 -2.93
C PHE A 9 -4.14 4.72 -2.79
N ALA A 10 -3.48 4.39 -3.90
CA ALA A 10 -2.05 4.05 -3.88
C ALA A 10 -1.18 5.18 -3.32
N ASP A 11 -1.43 6.43 -3.70
CA ASP A 11 -0.72 7.59 -3.16
C ASP A 11 -0.91 7.74 -1.63
N LEU A 12 -2.11 7.40 -1.13
CA LEU A 12 -2.39 7.43 0.30
C LEU A 12 -1.69 6.29 1.04
N ILE A 13 -1.62 5.09 0.46
CA ILE A 13 -0.86 3.97 1.04
C ILE A 13 0.61 4.37 1.21
N GLU A 14 1.24 4.91 0.15
CA GLU A 14 2.63 5.36 0.20
C GLU A 14 2.83 6.50 1.21
N LYS A 15 1.89 7.45 1.28
CA LYS A 15 1.93 8.55 2.26
C LYS A 15 1.89 8.05 3.71
N HIS A 16 1.16 6.97 3.97
CA HIS A 16 0.96 6.41 5.31
C HIS A 16 1.78 5.14 5.54
N ASN A 17 2.88 4.94 4.79
CA ASN A 17 3.66 3.71 4.80
C ASN A 17 4.11 3.30 6.22
N ASP A 18 4.66 4.23 6.98
CA ASP A 18 5.19 3.94 8.32
C ASP A 18 4.10 3.57 9.32
N GLU A 19 2.94 4.24 9.24
CA GLU A 19 1.78 3.95 10.09
C GLU A 19 1.21 2.56 9.78
N LEU A 20 1.02 2.26 8.50
CA LEU A 20 0.53 0.96 8.04
C LEU A 20 1.51 -0.16 8.40
N ALA A 21 2.81 0.07 8.24
CA ALA A 21 3.84 -0.91 8.59
C ALA A 21 3.90 -1.18 10.10
N ALA A 22 3.76 -0.13 10.93
CA ALA A 22 3.71 -0.29 12.39
C ALA A 22 2.49 -1.12 12.82
N LEU A 23 1.31 -0.84 12.26
CA LEU A 23 0.09 -1.61 12.52
C LEU A 23 0.25 -3.07 12.12
N GLU A 24 0.77 -3.33 10.92
CA GLU A 24 0.99 -4.69 10.39
C GLU A 24 2.00 -5.47 11.25
N THR A 25 3.04 -4.81 11.74
CA THR A 25 4.01 -5.39 12.68
C THR A 25 3.38 -5.68 14.05
N TRP A 26 2.53 -4.80 14.57
CA TRP A 26 1.86 -5.03 15.86
C TRP A 26 0.82 -6.14 15.80
N ASP A 27 0.07 -6.24 14.71
CA ASP A 27 -0.98 -7.26 14.55
C ASP A 27 -0.39 -8.65 14.28
N ASN A 28 0.61 -8.74 13.38
CA ASN A 28 1.14 -10.02 12.89
C ASN A 28 2.50 -10.40 13.48
N GLY A 29 3.15 -9.53 14.27
CA GLY A 29 4.45 -9.81 14.90
C GLY A 29 5.64 -9.89 13.94
N LYS A 30 5.48 -9.45 12.68
CA LYS A 30 6.55 -9.47 11.67
C LYS A 30 7.52 -8.30 11.86
N PRO A 31 8.79 -8.40 11.41
CA PRO A 31 9.72 -7.28 11.45
C PRO A 31 9.17 -6.04 10.73
N TYR A 32 9.31 -4.87 11.34
CA TYR A 32 8.87 -3.59 10.76
C TYR A 32 9.42 -3.37 9.35
N GLU A 33 10.69 -3.70 9.13
CA GLU A 33 11.33 -3.55 7.83
C GLU A 33 10.67 -4.41 6.75
N GLN A 34 10.20 -5.61 7.09
CA GLN A 34 9.46 -6.46 6.16
C GLN A 34 8.14 -5.79 5.76
N ALA A 35 7.39 -5.25 6.72
CA ALA A 35 6.14 -4.55 6.45
C ALA A 35 6.38 -3.27 5.62
N ALA A 36 7.32 -2.43 6.06
CA ALA A 36 7.57 -1.09 5.51
C ALA A 36 8.26 -1.10 4.14
N GLN A 37 9.13 -2.08 3.85
CA GLN A 37 9.94 -2.08 2.63
C GLN A 37 9.42 -3.03 1.56
N ILE A 38 8.59 -4.01 1.93
CA ILE A 38 8.12 -5.05 1.02
C ILE A 38 6.61 -5.01 0.90
N GLU A 39 5.90 -5.22 2.00
CA GLU A 39 4.47 -5.51 1.95
C GLU A 39 3.63 -4.26 1.63
N VAL A 40 3.79 -3.17 2.39
CA VAL A 40 3.02 -1.94 2.15
C VAL A 40 3.32 -1.35 0.76
N PRO A 41 4.58 -1.27 0.29
CA PRO A 41 4.88 -0.86 -1.09
C PRO A 41 4.30 -1.81 -2.15
N MET A 42 4.25 -3.11 -1.88
CA MET A 42 3.64 -4.09 -2.79
C MET A 42 2.14 -3.81 -2.98
N VAL A 43 1.42 -3.49 -1.90
CA VAL A 43 -0.01 -3.14 -1.97
C VAL A 43 -0.22 -1.89 -2.83
N ALA A 44 0.58 -0.83 -2.61
CA ALA A 44 0.51 0.38 -3.44
C ALA A 44 0.74 0.07 -4.93
N ARG A 45 1.76 -0.74 -5.25
CA ARG A 45 2.04 -1.19 -6.62
C ARG A 45 0.88 -1.96 -7.23
N LEU A 46 0.24 -2.85 -6.46
CA LEU A 46 -0.92 -3.63 -6.91
C LEU A 46 -2.10 -2.71 -7.27
N MET A 47 -2.36 -1.71 -6.43
CA MET A 47 -3.42 -0.72 -6.68
C MET A 47 -3.15 0.09 -7.95
N ARG A 48 -1.89 0.50 -8.18
CA ARG A 48 -1.48 1.18 -9.42
C ARG A 48 -1.65 0.29 -10.66
N TYR A 49 -1.31 -1.00 -10.55
CA TYR A 49 -1.52 -1.96 -11.64
C TYR A 49 -3.00 -2.06 -12.01
N TYR A 50 -3.87 -2.34 -11.05
CA TYR A 50 -5.32 -2.45 -11.31
C TYR A 50 -5.96 -1.14 -11.76
N ALA A 51 -5.43 0.01 -11.34
CA ALA A 51 -5.89 1.30 -11.84
C ALA A 51 -5.74 1.41 -13.37
N GLY A 52 -4.67 0.83 -13.95
CA GLY A 52 -4.44 0.81 -15.40
C GLY A 52 -5.44 -0.04 -16.19
N TRP A 53 -6.06 -1.02 -15.54
CA TRP A 53 -7.10 -1.88 -16.15
C TRP A 53 -8.52 -1.31 -15.98
N ALA A 54 -8.69 -0.25 -15.19
CA ALA A 54 -9.99 0.21 -14.72
C ALA A 54 -10.50 1.48 -15.44
N ASP A 55 -10.29 1.58 -16.76
CA ASP A 55 -10.90 2.60 -17.66
C ASP A 55 -12.35 2.97 -17.23
#